data_AF-A0A353E2G9-F1
#
_entry.id   AF-A0A353E2G9-F1
#
_cell.length_a   1.000
_cell.length_b   1.000
_cell.length_c   1.000
_cell.angle_alpha   90.00
_cell.angle_beta   90.00
_cell.angle_gamma   90.00
#
_symmetry.space_group_name_H-M   'P 1'
#
loop_
_entity.id
_entity.type
_entity.pdbx_description
1 polymer ?
#
loop_
_entity_poly.entity_id
_entity_poly.type
_entity_poly.pdbx_seq_one_letter_code
_entity_poly.pdbx_strand_id
1 'polypeptide(L)'
;MKTKWFLLPCCMLLAFGAGYGLRGPSTAHQHDETNAGSPESDIRFYTCSMHPNIQQPSPATCPQCGMDLIPVREGQGPAVGERQLHLSERARQLAEVATSRVERKHVETELRMDGRET
;
A
#
# COMPACT_ATOMS: atom_id res chain seq x y z
N MET A 1 35.99 3.90 -54.44
CA MET A 1 36.01 4.02 -52.96
C MET A 1 34.94 5.01 -52.47
N LYS A 2 33.62 4.74 -52.65
CA LYS A 2 32.54 5.66 -52.21
C LYS A 2 31.32 4.97 -51.58
N THR A 3 31.23 3.64 -51.66
CA THR A 3 30.08 2.85 -51.15
C THR A 3 30.11 2.61 -49.64
N LYS A 4 31.29 2.62 -49.00
CA LYS A 4 31.41 2.43 -47.54
C LYS A 4 31.05 3.67 -46.70
N TRP A 5 31.08 4.87 -47.29
CA TRP A 5 30.76 6.13 -46.60
C TRP A 5 29.25 6.28 -46.36
N PHE A 6 28.40 5.83 -47.30
CA PHE A 6 26.93 5.87 -47.14
C PHE A 6 26.37 4.74 -46.25
N LEU A 7 27.13 3.66 -46.04
CA LEU A 7 26.75 2.54 -45.17
C LEU A 7 26.76 2.94 -43.68
N LEU A 8 27.68 3.83 -43.26
CA LEU A 8 27.78 4.32 -41.88
C LEU A 8 26.54 5.10 -41.37
N PRO A 9 26.04 6.14 -42.07
CA PRO A 9 24.83 6.84 -41.64
C PRO A 9 23.57 5.99 -41.79
N CYS A 10 23.53 5.06 -42.75
CA CYS A 10 22.40 4.15 -42.94
C CYS A 10 22.31 3.11 -41.79
N CYS A 11 23.44 2.53 -41.37
CA CYS A 11 23.49 1.68 -40.18
C CYS A 11 23.16 2.46 -38.90
N MET A 12 23.59 3.72 -38.79
CA MET A 12 23.28 4.53 -37.61
C MET A 12 21.77 4.89 -37.53
N LEU A 13 21.15 5.22 -38.66
CA LEU A 13 19.70 5.46 -38.74
C LEU A 13 18.88 4.20 -38.48
N LEU A 14 19.34 3.03 -38.96
CA LEU A 14 18.71 1.74 -38.66
C LEU A 14 18.83 1.37 -37.17
N ALA A 15 19.98 1.62 -36.55
CA ALA A 15 20.16 1.39 -35.11
C ALA A 15 19.31 2.34 -34.26
N PHE A 16 19.19 3.62 -34.67
CA PHE A 16 18.36 4.60 -33.98
C PHE A 16 16.86 4.32 -34.16
N GLY A 17 16.44 3.93 -35.36
CA GLY A 17 15.06 3.50 -35.64
C GLY A 17 14.67 2.23 -34.86
N ALA A 18 15.56 1.24 -34.79
CA ALA A 18 15.36 0.04 -33.97
C ALA A 18 15.32 0.39 -32.47
N GLY A 19 16.15 1.32 -32.01
CA GLY A 19 16.14 1.81 -30.63
C GLY A 19 14.87 2.58 -30.26
N TYR A 20 14.29 3.35 -31.18
CA TYR A 20 13.01 4.03 -30.96
C TYR A 20 11.82 3.06 -30.94
N GLY A 21 11.89 1.96 -31.70
CA GLY A 21 10.88 0.89 -31.65
C GLY A 21 10.87 0.08 -30.34
N LEU A 22 12.02 -0.03 -29.66
CA LEU A 22 12.13 -0.71 -28.35
C LEU A 22 11.97 0.23 -27.14
N ARG A 23 11.89 1.55 -27.34
CA ARG A 23 11.60 2.48 -26.24
C ARG A 23 10.09 2.47 -25.98
N GLY A 24 9.66 1.41 -25.29
CA GLY A 24 8.32 1.32 -24.71
C GLY A 24 7.98 2.60 -23.95
N PRO A 25 6.69 2.96 -23.87
CA PRO A 25 6.25 4.22 -23.29
C PRO A 25 6.90 4.38 -21.91
N SER A 26 7.55 5.52 -21.69
CA SER A 26 8.04 5.91 -20.38
C SER A 26 6.88 5.72 -19.40
N THR A 27 7.03 4.80 -18.47
CA THR A 27 6.15 4.65 -17.32
C THR A 27 6.14 5.99 -16.60
N ALA A 28 5.13 6.81 -16.90
CA ALA A 28 4.66 7.77 -15.92
C ALA A 28 4.42 6.96 -14.65
N HIS A 29 4.93 7.43 -13.53
CA HIS A 29 4.57 6.87 -12.23
C HIS A 29 3.06 7.07 -12.07
N GLN A 30 2.32 6.07 -12.52
CA GLN A 30 0.89 5.98 -12.39
C GLN A 30 0.68 5.60 -10.94
N HIS A 31 0.35 6.60 -10.14
CA HIS A 31 -0.34 6.32 -8.89
C HIS A 31 -1.50 5.42 -9.28
N ASP A 32 -1.55 4.25 -8.66
CA ASP A 32 -2.59 3.26 -8.82
C ASP A 32 -3.91 3.92 -8.39
N GLU A 33 -4.51 4.66 -9.33
CA GLU A 33 -5.92 4.94 -9.36
C GLU A 33 -6.57 3.59 -9.56
N THR A 34 -6.76 2.90 -8.43
CA THR A 34 -7.81 1.90 -8.30
C THR A 34 -9.02 2.53 -8.94
N ASN A 35 -9.45 1.97 -10.07
CA ASN A 35 -10.69 2.26 -10.75
C ASN A 35 -11.84 1.97 -9.77
N ALA A 36 -12.07 2.90 -8.85
CA ALA A 36 -13.34 3.10 -8.22
C ALA A 36 -14.07 4.06 -9.15
N GLY A 37 -14.74 3.48 -10.15
CA GLY A 37 -15.89 4.15 -10.74
C GLY A 37 -16.72 4.69 -9.59
N SER A 38 -16.87 6.00 -9.59
CA SER A 38 -17.69 6.75 -8.65
C SER A 38 -19.02 6.02 -8.45
N PRO A 39 -19.43 5.86 -7.20
CA PRO A 39 -20.45 6.78 -6.78
C PRO A 39 -19.83 7.76 -5.80
N GLU A 40 -20.07 9.04 -6.06
CA GLU A 40 -19.72 10.19 -5.24
C GLU A 40 -20.39 10.14 -3.86
N SER A 41 -21.09 9.04 -3.56
CA SER A 41 -21.97 8.81 -2.42
C SER A 41 -21.30 8.16 -1.21
N ASP A 42 -19.98 7.94 -1.22
CA ASP A 42 -19.31 7.19 -0.15
C ASP A 42 -18.20 7.97 0.57
N ILE A 43 -18.03 9.27 0.28
CA ILE A 43 -17.06 10.13 0.98
C ILE A 43 -17.76 10.81 2.16
N ARG A 44 -17.32 10.52 3.40
CA ARG A 44 -17.92 11.09 4.62
C ARG A 44 -17.33 12.46 4.96
N PHE A 45 -16.01 12.59 4.89
CA PHE A 45 -15.29 13.84 5.16
C PHE A 45 -13.87 13.77 4.60
N TYR A 46 -13.22 14.91 4.44
CA TYR A 46 -11.83 15.04 4.02
C TYR A 46 -10.96 15.39 5.23
N THR A 47 -9.80 14.75 5.36
CA THR A 47 -8.88 14.95 6.50
C THR A 47 -7.42 15.06 6.07
N CYS A 48 -6.61 15.75 6.88
CA CYS A 48 -5.17 15.86 6.67
C CYS A 48 -4.45 14.74 7.43
N SER A 49 -3.59 13.96 6.77
CA SER A 49 -2.82 12.87 7.39
C SER A 49 -1.90 13.33 8.52
N MET A 50 -1.42 14.59 8.46
CA MET A 50 -0.63 15.20 9.54
C MET A 50 -1.49 15.83 10.65
N HIS A 51 -2.72 16.24 10.34
CA HIS A 51 -3.58 17.02 11.22
C HIS A 51 -5.01 16.45 11.21
N PRO A 52 -5.24 15.31 11.88
CA PRO A 52 -6.52 14.58 11.82
C PRO A 52 -7.71 15.34 12.43
N ASN A 53 -7.45 16.38 13.22
CA ASN A 53 -8.49 17.25 13.78
C ASN A 53 -9.16 18.16 12.74
N ILE A 54 -8.56 18.30 11.55
CA ILE A 54 -9.12 19.11 10.46
C ILE A 54 -9.98 18.19 9.60
N GLN A 55 -11.30 18.34 9.72
CA GLN A 55 -12.29 17.60 8.96
C GLN A 55 -13.12 18.59 8.14
N GLN A 56 -13.17 18.41 6.82
CA GLN A 56 -13.95 19.27 5.93
C GLN A 56 -14.89 18.44 5.04
N PRO A 57 -16.05 18.97 4.67
CA PRO A 57 -17.00 18.26 3.81
C PRO A 57 -16.57 18.22 2.33
N SER A 58 -15.63 19.09 1.93
CA SER A 58 -15.20 19.29 0.54
C SER A 58 -13.68 19.12 0.38
N PRO A 59 -13.18 18.81 -0.82
CA PRO A 59 -11.76 18.82 -1.10
C PRO A 59 -11.22 20.24 -0.95
N ALA A 60 -10.22 20.41 -0.10
CA ALA A 60 -9.58 21.69 0.14
C ALA A 60 -8.13 21.47 0.58
N THR A 61 -7.41 22.57 0.76
CA THR A 61 -6.04 22.56 1.26
C THR A 61 -6.03 22.76 2.79
N CYS A 62 -5.23 21.96 3.49
CA CYS A 62 -5.05 22.04 4.93
C CYS A 62 -4.43 23.40 5.33
N PRO A 63 -5.07 24.19 6.20
CA PRO A 63 -4.57 25.51 6.59
C PRO A 63 -3.30 25.46 7.46
N GLN A 64 -2.95 24.29 8.00
CA GLN A 64 -1.79 24.15 8.89
C GLN A 64 -0.51 23.70 8.16
N CYS A 65 -0.61 22.85 7.13
CA CYS A 65 0.54 22.37 6.36
C CYS A 65 0.52 22.70 4.86
N GLY A 66 -0.59 23.25 4.34
CA GLY A 66 -0.70 23.59 2.92
C GLY A 66 -0.82 22.39 1.97
N MET A 67 -1.02 21.17 2.48
CA MET A 67 -1.24 19.98 1.66
C MET A 67 -2.74 19.72 1.45
N ASP A 68 -3.10 19.07 0.34
CA ASP A 68 -4.48 18.74 0.02
C ASP A 68 -5.07 17.70 0.99
N LEU A 69 -6.34 17.89 1.34
CA LEU A 69 -7.07 16.98 2.21
C LEU A 69 -7.43 15.69 1.47
N ILE A 70 -7.34 14.57 2.20
CA ILE A 70 -7.56 13.23 1.66
C ILE A 70 -9.00 12.79 1.99
N PRO A 71 -9.78 12.26 1.03
CA PRO A 71 -11.13 11.78 1.29
C PRO A 71 -11.14 10.55 2.20
N VAL A 72 -11.94 10.61 3.26
CA VAL A 72 -12.27 9.48 4.13
C VAL A 72 -13.62 8.92 3.69
N ARG A 73 -13.63 7.65 3.33
CA ARG A 73 -14.84 6.93 2.91
C ARG A 73 -15.45 6.15 4.08
N GLU A 74 -16.77 6.10 4.17
CA GLU A 74 -17.44 5.17 5.09
C GLU A 74 -17.29 3.75 4.56
N GLY A 75 -16.93 2.78 5.41
CA GLY A 75 -17.01 1.38 5.01
C GLY A 75 -15.83 0.81 4.22
N GLN A 76 -14.59 1.16 4.54
CA GLN A 76 -13.45 0.29 4.19
C GLN A 76 -13.34 -0.91 5.16
N GLY A 77 -14.37 -1.73 5.16
CA GLY A 77 -14.46 -2.98 5.90
C GLY A 77 -15.92 -3.41 6.06
N PRO A 78 -16.27 -4.69 5.85
CA PRO A 78 -17.61 -5.18 6.13
C PRO A 78 -17.99 -4.82 7.58
N ALA A 79 -19.28 -4.61 7.86
CA ALA A 79 -19.78 -4.39 9.21
C ALA A 79 -19.43 -5.61 10.07
N VAL A 80 -18.30 -5.50 10.76
CA VAL A 80 -17.69 -6.52 11.57
C VAL A 80 -18.08 -6.17 13.00
N GLY A 81 -18.60 -7.14 13.77
CA GLY A 81 -19.09 -6.87 15.13
C GLY A 81 -18.02 -6.21 15.99
N GLU A 82 -18.39 -5.49 17.06
CA GLU A 82 -17.48 -4.69 17.90
C GLU A 82 -16.20 -5.42 18.37
N ARG A 83 -16.22 -6.76 18.42
CA ARG A 83 -15.09 -7.62 18.84
C ARG A 83 -14.43 -8.39 17.70
N GLN A 84 -14.65 -7.98 16.47
CA GLN A 84 -14.07 -8.63 15.29
C GLN A 84 -13.26 -7.57 14.53
N LEU A 85 -12.17 -8.01 13.90
CA LEU A 85 -11.29 -7.16 13.11
C LEU A 85 -11.22 -7.71 11.70
N HIS A 86 -11.50 -6.87 10.70
CA HIS A 86 -11.29 -7.22 9.31
C HIS A 86 -9.90 -6.74 8.86
N LEU A 87 -9.15 -7.64 8.24
CA LEU A 87 -7.83 -7.34 7.68
C LEU A 87 -7.88 -7.47 6.17
N SER A 88 -7.26 -6.52 5.46
CA SER A 88 -7.01 -6.67 4.03
C SER A 88 -6.01 -7.81 3.76
N GLU A 89 -5.98 -8.33 2.54
CA GLU A 89 -5.11 -9.45 2.19
C GLU A 89 -3.62 -9.15 2.45
N ARG A 90 -3.18 -7.94 2.08
CA ARG A 90 -1.82 -7.45 2.39
C ARG A 90 -1.57 -7.32 3.89
N ALA A 91 -2.57 -6.84 4.65
CA ALA A 91 -2.43 -6.74 6.10
C ALA A 91 -2.32 -8.12 6.75
N ARG A 92 -3.05 -9.13 6.26
CA ARG A 92 -2.95 -10.52 6.73
C ARG A 92 -1.55 -11.10 6.51
N GLN A 93 -0.92 -10.81 5.37
CA GLN A 93 0.44 -11.28 5.05
C GLN A 93 1.52 -10.67 5.97
N LEU A 94 1.32 -9.44 6.43
CA LEU A 94 2.26 -8.73 7.31
C LEU A 94 1.95 -8.92 8.81
N ALA A 95 0.78 -9.41 9.16
CA ALA A 95 0.31 -9.45 10.55
C ALA A 95 0.96 -10.56 11.40
N GLU A 96 1.73 -11.48 10.80
CA GLU A 96 2.46 -12.57 11.48
C GLU A 96 1.63 -13.32 12.55
N VAL A 97 0.32 -13.51 12.30
CA VAL A 97 -0.59 -14.08 13.28
C VAL A 97 -0.31 -15.57 13.47
N ALA A 98 0.32 -15.92 14.60
CA ALA A 98 0.48 -17.30 15.03
C ALA A 98 -0.78 -17.80 15.75
N THR A 99 -1.24 -19.01 15.39
CA THR A 99 -2.35 -19.67 16.07
C THR A 99 -1.94 -21.06 16.50
N SER A 100 -2.49 -21.51 17.63
CA SER A 100 -2.37 -22.87 18.09
C SER A 100 -3.76 -23.41 18.39
N ARG A 101 -3.94 -24.73 18.25
CA ARG A 101 -5.19 -25.38 18.63
C ARG A 101 -5.39 -25.28 20.14
N VAL A 102 -6.62 -24.99 20.56
CA VAL A 102 -6.99 -24.97 21.98
C VAL A 102 -7.09 -26.40 22.49
N GLU A 103 -6.39 -26.72 23.58
CA GLU A 103 -6.39 -28.04 24.21
C GLU A 103 -6.58 -27.91 25.72
N ARG A 104 -7.32 -28.86 26.31
CA ARG A 104 -7.44 -29.00 27.76
C ARG A 104 -6.33 -29.92 28.24
N LYS A 105 -5.45 -29.45 29.15
CA LYS A 105 -4.38 -30.24 29.75
C LYS A 105 -4.26 -29.92 31.24
N HIS A 106 -3.76 -30.88 32.01
CA HIS A 106 -3.28 -30.60 33.37
C HIS A 106 -1.98 -29.81 33.28
N VAL A 107 -1.92 -28.69 34.00
CA VAL A 107 -0.72 -27.85 34.06
C VAL A 107 0.20 -28.41 35.14
N GLU A 108 1.36 -28.90 34.74
CA GLU A 108 2.41 -29.33 35.65
C GLU A 108 3.41 -28.19 35.83
N THR A 109 3.67 -27.79 37.07
CA THR A 109 4.66 -26.77 37.42
C THR A 109 5.74 -27.43 38.26
N GLU A 110 7.00 -27.34 37.84
CA GLU A 110 8.14 -27.73 38.67
C GLU A 110 8.42 -26.59 39.66
N LEU A 111 8.18 -26.84 40.95
CA LEU A 111 8.55 -25.91 42.01
C LEU A 111 9.83 -26.40 42.67
N ARG A 112 10.93 -25.66 42.49
CA ARG A 112 12.18 -25.94 43.20
C ARG A 112 12.15 -25.30 44.57
N MET A 113 12.33 -26.11 45.60
CA MET A 113 12.46 -25.67 46.98
C MET A 113 13.88 -25.95 47.46
N ASP A 114 14.58 -24.92 47.95
CA ASP A 114 15.85 -25.06 48.64
C ASP A 114 15.62 -25.13 50.16
N GLY A 115 16.14 -26.20 50.78
CA GLY A 115 16.13 -26.38 52.24
C GLY A 115 17.53 -26.18 52.82
N ARG A 116 17.63 -25.55 53.99
CA ARG A 116 18.86 -25.46 54.79
C ARG A 116 18.73 -26.34 56.03
N GLU A 117 19.56 -27.36 56.16
CA GLU A 117 19.67 -28.21 57.35
C GLU A 117 20.42 -27.43 58.45
N THR A 118 19.90 -27.41 59.68
CA THR A 118 20.50 -26.75 60.87
C THR A 118 20.88 -27.75 61.94
#